data_AF-A0A651H2S1-F1
#
_entry.id   AF-A0A651H2S1-F1
#
_cell.length_a   1.000
_cell.length_b   1.000
_cell.length_c   1.000
_cell.angle_alpha   90.00
_cell.angle_beta   90.00
_cell.angle_gamma   90.00
#
_symmetry.space_group_name_H-M   'P 1'
#
loop_
_entity.id
_entity.type
_entity.pdbx_description
1 polymer ?
#
loop_
_entity_poly.entity_id
_entity_poly.type
_entity_poly.pdbx_seq_one_letter_code
_entity_poly.pdbx_strand_id
1 'polypeptide(L)'
;GEPLLETLRTFRTPSDSAVVYKVIGNRKMEPAEAKELVEKGRIGPLDGFVSKNGKPYSASLVLGDEGKVKFDFGGPSAAAAEENPEELDKLEPVGRCPKTGGDLFETANSFLVRVKENGSASIPFKLSRKILEQEIPREQVLKLLETGKTDVLPSFRSKRTKRQFAASLVLKPGNKIGFEFPPREPGKGKGRKPAAKAKTTAKADSE
;
A
#
# COMPACT_ATOMS: atom_id res chain seq x y z
N GLY A 1 -14.04 -30.62 22.25
CA GLY A 1 -12.80 -30.37 21.50
C GLY A 1 -12.01 -31.65 21.41
N GLU A 2 -12.00 -32.29 20.25
CA GLU A 2 -11.14 -33.44 20.01
C GLU A 2 -9.67 -33.00 19.94
N PRO A 3 -8.72 -33.80 20.44
CA PRO A 3 -7.31 -33.46 20.37
C PRO A 3 -6.84 -33.48 18.90
N LEU A 4 -6.17 -32.41 18.47
CA LEU A 4 -5.50 -32.39 17.16
C LEU A 4 -4.33 -33.37 17.17
N LEU A 5 -4.26 -34.20 16.14
CA LEU A 5 -3.13 -35.06 15.84
C LEU A 5 -1.96 -34.20 15.35
N GLU A 6 -0.88 -34.20 16.12
CA GLU A 6 0.33 -33.48 15.79
C GLU A 6 1.26 -34.34 14.93
N THR A 7 1.53 -33.87 13.71
CA THR A 7 2.54 -34.46 12.81
C THR A 7 3.77 -33.56 12.73
N LEU A 8 4.84 -34.00 12.06
CA LEU A 8 6.08 -33.21 11.92
C LEU A 8 5.87 -31.82 11.28
N ARG A 9 4.85 -31.65 10.43
CA ARG A 9 4.61 -30.41 9.67
C ARG A 9 3.21 -29.83 9.82
N THR A 10 2.24 -30.60 10.32
CA THR A 10 0.83 -30.20 10.38
C THR A 10 0.14 -30.63 11.68
N PHE A 11 -0.83 -29.86 12.14
CA PHE A 11 -1.87 -30.28 13.08
C PHE A 11 -3.09 -30.72 12.27
N ARG A 12 -3.61 -31.91 12.54
CA ARG A 12 -4.77 -32.46 11.83
C ARG A 12 -5.85 -32.86 12.81
N THR A 13 -7.10 -32.76 12.39
CA THR A 13 -8.21 -33.38 13.12
C THR A 13 -8.14 -34.91 13.01
N PRO A 14 -8.62 -35.66 14.01
CA PRO A 14 -8.74 -37.12 13.92
C PRO A 14 -9.55 -37.59 12.69
N SER A 15 -10.51 -36.78 12.23
CA SER A 15 -11.33 -37.05 11.04
C SER A 15 -10.69 -36.65 9.70
N ASP A 16 -9.42 -36.19 9.70
CA ASP A 16 -8.69 -35.62 8.53
C ASP A 16 -9.46 -34.51 7.77
N SER A 17 -10.49 -33.92 8.39
CA SER A 17 -11.34 -32.87 7.83
C SER A 17 -10.68 -31.49 7.81
N ALA A 18 -9.67 -31.24 8.64
CA ALA A 18 -8.92 -30.00 8.67
C ALA A 18 -7.41 -30.23 8.83
N VAL A 19 -6.61 -29.51 8.03
CA VAL A 19 -5.13 -29.58 8.07
C VAL A 19 -4.57 -28.17 8.27
N VAL A 20 -3.99 -27.94 9.45
CA VAL A 20 -3.32 -26.68 9.82
C VAL A 20 -1.81 -26.89 9.80
N TYR A 21 -1.05 -26.06 9.10
CA TYR A 21 0.42 -26.17 9.12
C TYR A 21 1.00 -25.63 10.44
N LYS A 22 2.08 -26.26 10.93
CA LYS A 22 2.81 -25.77 12.11
C LYS A 22 3.51 -24.43 11.88
N VAL A 23 3.81 -24.12 10.62
CA VAL A 23 4.41 -22.86 10.22
C VAL A 23 3.54 -22.25 9.12
N ILE A 24 2.94 -21.11 9.41
CA ILE A 24 2.06 -20.37 8.49
C ILE A 24 2.60 -18.95 8.38
N GLY A 25 2.89 -18.48 7.16
CA GLY A 25 3.41 -17.12 6.95
C GLY A 25 4.72 -16.82 7.72
N ASN A 26 5.60 -17.81 7.84
CA ASN A 26 6.86 -17.76 8.61
C ASN A 26 6.67 -17.55 10.13
N ARG A 27 5.46 -17.79 10.64
CA ARG A 27 5.12 -17.81 12.06
C ARG A 27 4.90 -19.26 12.51
N LYS A 28 5.46 -19.64 13.67
CA LYS A 28 5.13 -20.92 14.31
C LYS A 28 3.75 -20.81 14.95
N MET A 29 2.87 -21.76 14.65
CA MET A 29 1.53 -21.85 15.23
C MET A 29 1.59 -22.64 16.53
N GLU A 30 0.93 -22.13 17.56
CA GLU A 30 0.76 -22.86 18.82
C GLU A 30 -0.38 -23.91 18.68
N PRO A 31 -0.29 -25.09 19.32
CA PRO A 31 -1.38 -26.07 19.30
C PRO A 31 -2.70 -25.53 19.83
N ALA A 32 -2.69 -24.57 20.78
CA ALA A 32 -3.89 -23.91 21.26
C ALA A 32 -4.57 -23.09 20.15
N GLU A 33 -3.79 -22.32 19.39
CA GLU A 33 -4.27 -21.52 18.25
C GLU A 33 -4.83 -22.41 17.13
N ALA A 34 -4.16 -23.54 16.84
CA ALA A 34 -4.64 -24.49 15.85
C ALA A 34 -5.97 -25.13 16.25
N LYS A 35 -6.15 -25.45 17.54
CA LYS A 35 -7.43 -25.95 18.08
C LYS A 35 -8.53 -24.92 17.92
N GLU A 36 -8.26 -23.68 18.32
CA GLU A 36 -9.24 -22.60 18.22
C GLU A 36 -9.65 -22.32 16.77
N LEU A 37 -8.71 -22.33 15.83
CA LEU A 37 -9.00 -22.20 14.39
C LEU A 37 -9.89 -23.32 13.86
N VAL A 38 -9.67 -24.57 14.30
CA VAL A 38 -10.48 -25.71 13.88
C VAL A 38 -11.86 -25.69 14.54
N GLU A 39 -11.95 -25.28 15.81
CA GLU A 39 -13.20 -25.25 16.57
C GLU A 39 -14.11 -24.08 16.16
N LYS A 40 -13.53 -22.88 15.98
CA LYS A 40 -14.28 -21.67 15.60
C LYS A 40 -14.35 -21.46 14.08
N GLY A 41 -13.55 -22.18 13.31
CA GLY A 41 -13.38 -21.95 11.86
C GLY A 41 -12.63 -20.66 11.52
N ARG A 42 -12.24 -19.86 12.51
CA ARG A 42 -11.52 -18.59 12.36
C ARG A 42 -10.71 -18.28 13.61
N ILE A 43 -9.50 -17.73 13.42
CA ILE A 43 -8.67 -17.16 14.48
C ILE A 43 -8.03 -15.86 13.98
N GLY A 44 -8.04 -14.79 14.78
CA GLY A 44 -7.40 -13.53 14.40
C GLY A 44 -7.95 -12.31 15.14
N PRO A 45 -7.31 -11.14 15.02
CA PRO A 45 -6.07 -10.87 14.28
C PRO A 45 -4.82 -11.37 15.02
N LEU A 46 -3.98 -12.16 14.34
CA LEU A 46 -2.71 -12.66 14.89
C LEU A 46 -1.55 -11.86 14.32
N ASP A 47 -0.62 -11.47 15.18
CA ASP A 47 0.61 -10.77 14.84
C ASP A 47 1.80 -11.73 14.62
N GLY A 48 2.79 -11.26 13.85
CA GLY A 48 4.04 -11.98 13.64
C GLY A 48 4.14 -12.77 12.34
N PHE A 49 3.21 -12.57 11.40
CA PHE A 49 3.40 -13.08 10.03
C PHE A 49 4.42 -12.22 9.29
N VAL A 50 5.26 -12.83 8.46
CA VAL A 50 6.28 -12.12 7.69
C VAL A 50 5.99 -12.24 6.20
N SER A 51 5.84 -11.10 5.53
CA SER A 51 5.58 -11.05 4.09
C SER A 51 6.79 -11.53 3.28
N LYS A 52 6.61 -11.81 1.98
CA LYS A 52 7.73 -12.15 1.07
C LYS A 52 8.85 -11.09 1.08
N ASN A 53 8.52 -9.85 1.43
CA ASN A 53 9.46 -8.73 1.51
C ASN A 53 10.09 -8.57 2.91
N GLY A 54 9.89 -9.52 3.83
CA GLY A 54 10.45 -9.49 5.18
C GLY A 54 9.71 -8.58 6.17
N LYS A 55 8.61 -7.94 5.77
CA LYS A 55 7.85 -7.04 6.65
C LYS A 55 6.86 -7.83 7.51
N PRO A 56 6.82 -7.59 8.84
CA PRO A 56 5.81 -8.17 9.70
C PRO A 56 4.42 -7.61 9.35
N TYR A 57 3.39 -8.46 9.44
CA TYR A 57 1.99 -8.07 9.26
C TYR A 57 1.10 -8.92 10.17
N SER A 58 -0.07 -8.38 10.48
CA SER A 58 -1.13 -9.07 11.22
C SER A 58 -2.17 -9.61 10.25
N ALA A 59 -2.68 -10.81 10.50
CA ALA A 59 -3.72 -11.43 9.68
C ALA A 59 -4.64 -12.33 10.49
N SER A 60 -5.87 -12.52 10.03
CA SER A 60 -6.72 -13.59 10.52
C SER A 60 -6.54 -14.83 9.65
N LEU A 61 -6.70 -16.00 10.24
CA LEU A 61 -6.76 -17.28 9.55
C LEU A 61 -8.18 -17.79 9.62
N VAL A 62 -8.69 -18.28 8.50
CA VAL A 62 -10.01 -18.91 8.38
C VAL A 62 -9.84 -20.31 7.82
N LEU A 63 -10.61 -21.25 8.34
CA LEU A 63 -10.67 -22.60 7.80
C LEU A 63 -11.69 -22.60 6.65
N GLY A 64 -11.22 -22.84 5.43
CA GLY A 64 -12.10 -22.96 4.27
C GLY A 64 -12.79 -24.31 4.18
N ASP A 65 -13.75 -24.44 3.28
CA ASP A 65 -14.63 -25.61 3.09
C ASP A 65 -13.89 -26.92 2.73
N GLU A 66 -12.65 -26.84 2.26
CA GLU A 66 -11.77 -28.00 2.00
C GLU A 66 -10.89 -28.38 3.22
N GLY A 67 -11.12 -27.80 4.40
CA GLY A 67 -10.25 -28.01 5.55
C GLY A 67 -8.88 -27.33 5.43
N LYS A 68 -8.73 -26.43 4.46
CA LYS A 68 -7.49 -25.68 4.20
C LYS A 68 -7.56 -24.32 4.88
N VAL A 69 -6.52 -23.99 5.62
CA VAL A 69 -6.36 -22.66 6.22
C VAL A 69 -6.10 -21.62 5.13
N LYS A 70 -6.93 -20.59 5.09
CA LYS A 70 -6.78 -19.41 4.24
C LYS A 70 -6.50 -18.19 5.12
N PHE A 71 -5.72 -17.26 4.60
CA PHE A 71 -5.55 -15.96 5.24
C PHE A 71 -6.78 -15.11 4.94
N ASP A 72 -7.48 -14.70 5.99
CA ASP A 72 -8.48 -13.65 5.94
C ASP A 72 -7.83 -12.34 6.39
N PHE A 73 -7.49 -11.51 5.42
CA PHE A 73 -7.00 -10.16 5.66
C PHE A 73 -8.19 -9.21 5.89
N GLY A 74 -9.19 -9.62 6.67
CA GLY A 74 -10.43 -8.86 6.88
C GLY A 74 -10.16 -7.38 7.16
N GLY A 75 -10.38 -6.53 6.15
CA GLY A 75 -10.09 -5.10 6.25
C GLY A 75 -8.59 -4.77 6.35
N PRO A 76 -8.20 -3.53 6.05
CA PRO A 76 -6.88 -3.25 5.52
C PRO A 76 -5.76 -3.62 6.50
N SER A 77 -4.94 -4.58 6.06
CA SER A 77 -3.56 -4.92 6.48
C SER A 77 -2.91 -3.91 7.42
N ALA A 78 -2.17 -4.38 8.43
CA ALA A 78 -1.36 -3.59 9.37
C ALA A 78 -0.38 -2.55 8.75
N ALA A 79 -0.30 -2.42 7.43
CA ALA A 79 0.21 -1.22 6.75
C ALA A 79 -0.78 -0.03 6.70
N ALA A 80 -2.01 -0.23 7.17
CA ALA A 80 -3.11 0.71 7.34
C ALA A 80 -3.56 0.81 8.80
N ALA A 81 -2.78 0.25 9.74
CA ALA A 81 -2.98 0.43 11.18
C ALA A 81 -2.83 1.90 11.63
N GLU A 82 -2.46 2.82 10.73
CA GLU A 82 -2.50 4.28 10.97
C GLU A 82 -3.68 5.00 10.31
N GLU A 83 -4.68 4.26 9.82
CA GLU A 83 -5.90 4.84 9.27
C GLU A 83 -7.12 4.18 9.90
N ASN A 84 -7.12 4.06 11.24
CA ASN A 84 -8.36 3.89 11.96
C ASN A 84 -9.24 5.11 11.67
N PRO A 85 -10.48 4.93 11.17
CA PRO A 85 -11.40 6.06 11.01
C PRO A 85 -11.59 6.81 12.35
N GLU A 86 -11.47 6.11 13.47
CA GLU A 86 -11.53 6.66 14.83
C GLU A 86 -10.33 7.55 15.20
N GLU A 87 -9.14 7.31 14.63
CA GLU A 87 -7.99 8.22 14.79
C GLU A 87 -8.13 9.43 13.86
N LEU A 88 -8.69 9.23 12.67
CA LEU A 88 -8.99 10.33 11.74
C LEU A 88 -10.06 11.29 12.28
N ASP A 89 -11.06 10.79 13.02
CA ASP A 89 -12.04 11.66 13.67
C ASP A 89 -11.44 12.44 14.87
N LYS A 90 -10.26 12.06 15.39
CA LYS A 90 -9.51 12.82 16.42
C LYS A 90 -8.52 13.83 15.84
N LEU A 91 -8.19 13.71 14.57
CA LEU A 91 -7.23 14.59 13.90
C LEU A 91 -7.93 15.85 13.40
N GLU A 92 -7.29 17.00 13.57
CA GLU A 92 -7.82 18.26 13.04
C GLU A 92 -7.61 18.30 11.51
N PRO A 93 -8.64 18.72 10.75
CA PRO A 93 -8.50 18.87 9.32
C PRO A 93 -7.54 20.03 9.02
N VAL A 94 -6.49 19.74 8.27
CA VAL A 94 -5.45 20.70 7.87
C VAL A 94 -5.94 21.64 6.77
N GLY A 95 -6.94 21.20 6.00
CA GLY A 95 -7.56 22.01 4.96
C GLY A 95 -8.68 21.26 4.26
N ARG A 96 -9.25 21.87 3.23
CA ARG A 96 -10.32 21.27 2.44
C ARG A 96 -9.90 21.11 0.99
N CYS A 97 -10.23 19.97 0.41
CA CYS A 97 -9.93 19.70 -0.99
C CYS A 97 -11.03 20.30 -1.89
N PRO A 98 -10.72 21.28 -2.75
CA PRO A 98 -11.73 21.87 -3.65
C PRO A 98 -12.21 20.90 -4.73
N LYS A 99 -11.43 19.86 -5.05
CA LYS A 99 -11.79 18.87 -6.08
C LYS A 99 -12.78 17.82 -5.61
N THR A 100 -12.68 17.38 -4.36
CA THR A 100 -13.54 16.32 -3.80
C THR A 100 -14.51 16.83 -2.74
N GLY A 101 -14.37 18.09 -2.31
CA GLY A 101 -15.16 18.68 -1.23
C GLY A 101 -14.87 18.14 0.16
N GLY A 102 -13.95 17.18 0.27
CA GLY A 102 -13.58 16.49 1.52
C GLY A 102 -12.51 17.20 2.33
N ASP A 103 -12.40 16.80 3.59
CA ASP A 103 -11.45 17.34 4.55
C ASP A 103 -10.11 16.61 4.45
N LEU A 104 -9.02 17.38 4.43
CA LEU A 104 -7.65 16.90 4.39
C LEU A 104 -7.15 16.65 5.81
N PHE A 105 -6.72 15.43 6.08
CA PHE A 105 -6.11 15.01 7.33
C PHE A 105 -4.62 14.72 7.12
N GLU A 106 -3.81 15.12 8.08
CA GLU A 106 -2.38 14.77 8.18
C GLU A 106 -2.21 13.68 9.22
N THR A 107 -1.71 12.52 8.81
CA THR A 107 -1.29 11.43 9.71
C THR A 107 0.24 11.43 9.81
N ALA A 108 0.79 10.63 10.73
CA ALA A 108 2.24 10.56 10.94
C ALA A 108 3.00 10.26 9.64
N ASN A 109 2.45 9.39 8.80
CA ASN A 109 3.10 8.89 7.59
C ASN A 109 2.42 9.32 6.27
N SER A 110 1.21 9.89 6.27
CA SER A 110 0.46 10.22 5.05
C SER A 110 -0.47 11.43 5.21
N PHE A 111 -0.81 12.04 4.09
CA PHE A 111 -1.90 13.00 3.93
C PHE A 111 -3.05 12.32 3.20
N LEU A 112 -4.27 12.47 3.68
CA LEU A 112 -5.44 11.87 3.06
C LEU A 112 -6.63 12.79 3.07
N VAL A 113 -7.49 12.67 2.06
CA VAL A 113 -8.74 13.42 1.99
C VAL A 113 -9.88 12.48 2.28
N ARG A 114 -10.70 12.80 3.28
CA ARG A 114 -11.91 12.03 3.63
C ARG A 114 -13.13 12.78 3.15
N VAL A 115 -14.02 12.07 2.46
CA VAL A 115 -15.35 12.55 2.07
C VAL A 115 -16.37 11.70 2.80
N LYS A 116 -17.30 12.35 3.52
CA LYS A 116 -18.44 11.69 4.15
C LYS A 116 -19.67 11.96 3.28
N GLU A 117 -20.14 10.96 2.53
CA GLU A 117 -21.33 11.07 1.68
C GLU A 117 -22.29 9.92 2.03
N ASN A 118 -23.57 10.22 2.27
CA ASN A 118 -24.61 9.24 2.60
C ASN A 118 -24.25 8.25 3.73
N GLY A 119 -23.59 8.73 4.79
CA GLY A 119 -23.19 7.89 5.93
C GLY A 119 -22.00 6.96 5.64
N SER A 120 -21.45 6.98 4.43
CA SER A 120 -20.24 6.23 4.06
C SER A 120 -19.04 7.17 3.99
N ALA A 121 -17.97 6.83 4.70
CA ALA A 121 -16.71 7.55 4.61
C ALA A 121 -15.84 6.93 3.51
N SER A 122 -15.46 7.74 2.51
CA SER A 122 -14.56 7.32 1.43
C SER A 122 -13.29 8.17 1.44
N ILE A 123 -12.18 7.58 1.04
CA ILE A 123 -10.87 8.23 0.95
C ILE A 123 -10.46 8.29 -0.51
N PRO A 124 -10.94 9.29 -1.29
CA PRO A 124 -10.63 9.38 -2.72
C PRO A 124 -9.15 9.70 -3.00
N PHE A 125 -8.45 10.33 -2.07
CA PHE A 125 -7.05 10.75 -2.26
C PHE A 125 -6.20 10.40 -1.05
N LYS A 126 -5.03 9.83 -1.31
CA LYS A 126 -4.00 9.50 -0.32
C LYS A 126 -2.61 9.77 -0.89
N LEU A 127 -1.78 10.45 -0.10
CA LEU A 127 -0.42 10.83 -0.46
C LEU A 127 0.50 10.53 0.72
N SER A 128 1.59 9.81 0.52
CA SER A 128 2.56 9.56 1.60
C SER A 128 3.32 10.84 1.95
N ARG A 129 3.54 11.10 3.25
CA ARG A 129 4.31 12.26 3.73
C ARG A 129 5.74 12.28 3.18
N LYS A 130 6.30 11.09 2.94
CA LYS A 130 7.62 10.91 2.31
C LYS A 130 7.49 10.16 0.99
N ILE A 131 7.86 10.81 -0.11
CA ILE A 131 7.85 10.24 -1.46
C ILE A 131 9.29 10.18 -1.97
N LEU A 132 9.78 8.99 -2.32
CA LEU A 132 11.14 8.81 -2.84
C LEU A 132 12.21 9.48 -1.95
N GLU A 133 12.11 9.27 -0.64
CA GLU A 133 12.96 9.87 0.40
C GLU A 133 12.83 11.39 0.59
N GLN A 134 12.01 12.07 -0.20
CA GLN A 134 11.70 13.48 -0.03
C GLN A 134 10.46 13.66 0.84
N GLU A 135 10.57 14.47 1.88
CA GLU A 135 9.41 14.89 2.68
C GLU A 135 8.64 15.98 1.95
N ILE A 136 7.32 15.82 1.90
CA ILE A 136 6.40 16.76 1.27
C ILE A 136 5.83 17.65 2.36
N PRO A 137 6.13 18.95 2.36
CA PRO A 137 5.57 19.86 3.35
C PRO A 137 4.07 20.08 3.09
N ARG A 138 3.32 20.31 4.17
CA ARG A 138 1.86 20.50 4.14
C ARG A 138 1.39 21.55 3.12
N GLU A 139 2.14 22.65 2.98
CA GLU A 139 1.84 23.74 2.04
C GLU A 139 1.82 23.27 0.59
N GLN A 140 2.70 22.32 0.24
CA GLN A 140 2.75 21.75 -1.10
C GLN A 140 1.58 20.80 -1.33
N VAL A 141 1.14 20.07 -0.31
CA VAL A 141 -0.06 19.22 -0.41
C VAL A 141 -1.31 20.07 -0.65
N LEU A 142 -1.47 21.19 0.06
CA LEU A 142 -2.56 22.13 -0.16
C LEU A 142 -2.55 22.67 -1.60
N LYS A 143 -1.39 23.16 -2.07
CA LYS A 143 -1.21 23.60 -3.47
C LYS A 143 -1.53 22.51 -4.49
N LEU A 144 -1.14 21.26 -4.23
CA LEU A 144 -1.44 20.12 -5.09
C LEU A 144 -2.95 19.87 -5.20
N LEU A 145 -3.70 20.07 -4.12
CA LEU A 145 -5.15 19.88 -4.11
C LEU A 145 -5.88 21.05 -4.79
N GLU A 146 -5.40 22.29 -4.59
CA GLU A 146 -5.97 23.50 -5.18
C GLU A 146 -5.67 23.63 -6.67
N THR A 147 -4.38 23.67 -7.03
CA THR A 147 -3.93 23.94 -8.40
C THR A 147 -3.74 22.65 -9.21
N GLY A 148 -3.70 21.49 -8.56
CA GLY A 148 -3.34 20.24 -9.20
C GLY A 148 -1.85 20.01 -9.37
N LYS A 149 -0.98 20.94 -8.92
CA LYS A 149 0.48 20.86 -9.03
C LYS A 149 1.18 21.36 -7.75
N THR A 150 2.36 20.81 -7.44
CA THR A 150 3.26 21.39 -6.43
C THR A 150 4.37 22.22 -7.07
N ASP A 151 5.05 23.00 -6.25
CA ASP A 151 6.35 23.59 -6.61
C ASP A 151 7.39 22.49 -6.85
N VAL A 152 8.50 22.88 -7.46
CA VAL A 152 9.62 21.99 -7.75
C VAL A 152 10.33 21.62 -6.44
N LEU A 153 10.25 20.35 -6.06
CA LEU A 153 10.96 19.80 -4.91
C LEU A 153 12.30 19.20 -5.37
N PRO A 154 13.45 19.64 -4.83
CA PRO A 154 14.77 19.34 -5.38
C PRO A 154 15.34 17.95 -5.01
N SER A 155 14.79 17.31 -3.99
CA SER A 155 15.50 16.24 -3.25
C SER A 155 14.86 14.85 -3.38
N PHE A 156 14.13 14.58 -4.47
CA PHE A 156 13.61 13.22 -4.74
C PHE A 156 14.73 12.25 -5.11
N ARG A 157 14.82 11.09 -4.45
CA ARG A 157 15.82 10.06 -4.76
C ARG A 157 15.28 8.97 -5.67
N SER A 158 15.89 8.80 -6.84
CA SER A 158 15.47 7.77 -7.80
C SER A 158 15.79 6.36 -7.30
N LYS A 159 14.81 5.46 -7.29
CA LYS A 159 15.04 4.03 -7.02
C LYS A 159 15.98 3.37 -8.04
N ARG A 160 16.03 3.88 -9.28
CA ARG A 160 16.84 3.29 -10.37
C ARG A 160 18.29 3.74 -10.31
N THR A 161 18.53 5.05 -10.16
CA THR A 161 19.89 5.63 -10.25
C THR A 161 20.46 6.01 -8.89
N LYS A 162 19.66 5.96 -7.81
CA LYS A 162 20.00 6.43 -6.46
C LYS A 162 20.39 7.91 -6.36
N ARG A 163 20.27 8.67 -7.46
CA ARG A 163 20.55 10.11 -7.53
C ARG A 163 19.33 10.93 -7.13
N GLN A 164 19.58 12.10 -6.55
CA GLN A 164 18.57 13.11 -6.29
C GLN A 164 18.17 13.82 -7.58
N PHE A 165 16.91 14.20 -7.70
CA PHE A 165 16.38 14.96 -8.82
C PHE A 165 15.28 15.92 -8.35
N ALA A 166 15.18 17.04 -9.06
CA ALA A 166 14.15 18.03 -8.86
C ALA A 166 12.90 17.71 -9.70
N ALA A 167 11.71 17.75 -9.11
CA ALA A 167 10.44 17.55 -9.81
C ALA A 167 9.28 18.23 -9.07
N SER A 168 8.22 18.55 -9.81
CA SER A 168 6.91 18.90 -9.26
C SER A 168 6.01 17.66 -9.24
N LEU A 169 5.16 17.55 -8.22
CA LEU A 169 4.10 16.55 -8.18
C LEU A 169 2.88 17.10 -8.90
N VAL A 170 2.27 16.28 -9.74
CA VAL A 170 1.08 16.65 -10.54
C VAL A 170 -0.04 15.65 -10.25
N LEU A 171 -1.23 16.16 -9.98
CA LEU A 171 -2.42 15.33 -9.80
C LEU A 171 -3.01 14.95 -11.16
N LYS A 172 -2.91 13.67 -11.52
CA LYS A 172 -3.47 13.08 -12.73
C LYS A 172 -4.92 12.64 -12.53
N PRO A 173 -5.71 12.48 -13.62
CA PRO A 173 -7.05 11.91 -13.53
C PRO A 173 -7.03 10.54 -12.82
N GLY A 174 -8.03 10.32 -11.97
CA GLY A 174 -8.11 9.14 -11.10
C GLY A 174 -7.26 9.24 -9.83
N ASN A 175 -7.01 10.46 -9.33
CA ASN A 175 -6.32 10.74 -8.06
C ASN A 175 -4.91 10.16 -7.96
N LYS A 176 -4.24 9.97 -9.11
CA LYS A 176 -2.87 9.46 -9.18
C LYS A 176 -1.87 10.61 -9.16
N ILE A 177 -0.77 10.42 -8.44
CA ILE A 177 0.33 11.38 -8.39
C ILE A 177 1.32 11.07 -9.53
N GLY A 178 1.60 12.07 -10.36
CA GLY A 178 2.67 12.06 -11.36
C GLY A 178 3.83 12.96 -10.95
N PHE A 179 4.95 12.82 -11.67
CA PHE A 179 6.08 13.75 -11.58
C PHE A 179 6.17 14.55 -12.88
N GLU A 180 6.32 15.86 -12.75
CA GLU A 180 6.64 16.79 -13.84
C GLU A 180 8.02 17.37 -13.57
N PHE A 181 8.93 17.20 -14.53
CA PHE A 181 10.29 17.66 -14.37
C PHE A 181 10.40 19.05 -15.00
N PRO A 182 10.92 20.06 -14.30
CA PRO A 182 11.16 21.36 -14.92
C PRO A 182 12.07 21.20 -16.15
N PRO A 183 11.91 22.07 -17.17
CA PRO A 183 12.80 22.09 -18.32
C PRO A 183 14.22 22.27 -17.80
N ARG A 184 15.09 21.32 -18.14
CA ARG A 184 16.47 21.31 -17.67
C ARG A 184 17.15 22.56 -18.23
N GLU A 185 17.68 23.42 -17.36
CA GLU A 185 18.66 24.40 -17.81
C GLU A 185 19.83 23.64 -18.48
N PRO A 186 20.28 24.06 -19.67
CA PRO A 186 21.39 23.41 -20.37
C PRO A 186 22.71 23.69 -19.61
N GLY A 187 22.96 22.93 -18.54
CA GLY A 187 24.09 23.15 -17.64
C GLY A 187 24.83 21.85 -17.26
N LYS A 188 25.83 21.51 -18.07
CA LYS A 188 27.09 20.79 -17.71
C LYS A 188 26.97 19.48 -16.90
N GLY A 189 26.55 18.40 -17.55
CA GLY A 189 26.77 17.03 -17.08
C GLY A 189 26.91 16.06 -18.26
N LYS A 190 28.12 15.49 -18.43
CA LYS A 190 28.51 14.61 -19.55
C LYS A 190 27.47 13.53 -19.90
N GLY A 191 26.97 13.60 -21.14
CA GLY A 191 26.72 12.48 -22.04
C GLY A 191 25.76 11.35 -21.60
N ARG A 192 24.52 11.40 -22.09
CA ARG A 192 24.02 10.32 -22.96
C ARG A 192 22.89 10.81 -23.86
N LYS A 193 23.16 10.71 -25.15
CA LYS A 193 22.35 11.03 -26.34
C LYS A 193 20.91 10.49 -26.21
N PRO A 194 19.85 11.25 -26.57
CA PRO A 194 18.50 10.69 -26.68
C PRO A 194 18.44 9.83 -27.95
N ALA A 195 18.09 8.55 -27.80
CA ALA A 195 17.71 7.70 -28.92
C ALA A 195 16.32 8.12 -29.40
N ALA A 196 16.28 8.95 -30.43
CA ALA A 196 15.09 9.21 -31.22
C ALA A 196 14.65 7.89 -31.86
N LYS A 197 13.49 7.35 -31.45
CA LYS A 197 12.80 6.33 -32.24
C LYS A 197 11.96 7.07 -33.29
N ALA A 198 12.51 7.18 -34.49
CA ALA A 198 11.75 7.51 -35.69
C ALA A 198 10.75 6.38 -35.98
N LYS A 199 9.54 6.78 -36.34
CA LYS A 199 8.44 5.92 -36.80
C LYS A 199 8.60 5.61 -38.30
N THR A 200 7.98 4.49 -38.71
CA THR A 200 7.44 4.17 -40.06
C THR A 200 8.52 3.89 -41.14
N THR A 201 8.42 2.95 -42.09
CA THR A 201 7.29 2.50 -42.92
C THR A 201 7.63 1.18 -43.65
N ALA A 202 6.57 0.40 -43.93
CA ALA A 202 6.26 -0.38 -45.15
C ALA A 202 7.29 -1.34 -45.78
N LYS A 203 6.87 -2.61 -45.89
CA LYS A 203 7.47 -3.66 -46.73
C LYS A 203 6.57 -3.86 -47.96
N ALA A 204 7.14 -3.63 -49.13
CA ALA A 204 6.74 -4.00 -50.49
C ALA A 204 8.07 -4.05 -51.26
N ASP A 205 8.39 -4.90 -52.24
CA ASP A 205 7.84 -6.09 -52.90
C ASP A 205 9.02 -6.65 -53.74
N SER A 206 8.88 -7.86 -54.31
CA SER A 206 9.64 -8.41 -55.45
C SER A 206 11.04 -9.00 -55.20
N GLU A 207 11.15 -10.34 -55.27
CA GLU A 207 11.71 -11.08 -56.44
C GLU A 207 11.25 -12.55 -56.39
#